data_AF-A0A381ZLC9-F1
#
_entry.id   AF-A0A381ZLC9-F1
#
_cell.length_a   1.000
_cell.length_b   1.000
_cell.length_c   1.000
_cell.angle_alpha   90.00
_cell.angle_beta   90.00
_cell.angle_gamma   90.00
#
_symmetry.space_group_name_H-M   'P 1'
#
loop_
_entity.id
_entity.type
_entity.pdbx_description
1 polymer ?
#
loop_
_entity_poly.entity_id
_entity_poly.type
_entity_poly.pdbx_seq_one_letter_code
_entity_poly.pdbx_strand_id
1 'polypeptide(L)'
;MKLEKRDMIVRPRRLRRTDALRRLVRETCLHKDDFIAPVFISAGENKKHSISSMPGVYQWSIDRVQEEIDELLAVGIDKIILFGIPSAKDSTGSDSYSPNGIIQQSLQKLKQEYSDLFIITDVCFCEYTDHGHCGVIHDNDVNNDSTLSLLGKQALSHVEAGADMVAPSGMMDGMVGEIRLALDTGGFEHIPIMSYAVKYASAFYGPFRDAVESTPQFGDRKSYQMD
;
A
#
# COMPACT_ATOMS: atom_id res chain seq x y z
N MET A 1 46.62 34.40 -11.56
CA MET A 1 46.45 33.92 -10.17
C MET A 1 47.28 32.65 -10.00
N LYS A 2 48.32 32.64 -9.16
CA LYS A 2 49.09 31.40 -8.88
C LYS A 2 48.25 30.55 -7.93
N LEU A 3 47.92 29.33 -8.34
CA LEU A 3 47.21 28.36 -7.50
C LEU A 3 48.20 27.76 -6.51
N GLU A 4 48.04 28.02 -5.22
CA GLU A 4 48.81 27.37 -4.17
C GLU A 4 48.40 25.89 -4.05
N LYS A 5 49.35 25.00 -4.28
CA LYS A 5 49.14 23.55 -4.14
C LYS A 5 49.31 23.17 -2.67
N ARG A 6 48.19 22.99 -1.97
CA ARG A 6 48.19 22.43 -0.60
C ARG A 6 48.64 20.98 -0.60
N ASP A 7 49.42 20.57 0.41
CA ASP A 7 49.77 19.18 0.63
C ASP A 7 48.63 18.44 1.33
N MET A 8 48.00 17.49 0.62
CA MET A 8 46.87 16.71 1.13
C MET A 8 46.96 15.30 0.56
N ILE A 9 47.18 14.33 1.45
CA ILE A 9 47.32 12.90 1.15
C ILE A 9 45.96 12.33 0.72
N VAL A 10 44.90 12.57 1.47
CA VAL A 10 43.54 12.09 1.17
C VAL A 10 42.79 13.14 0.34
N ARG A 11 42.37 12.76 -0.87
CA ARG A 11 41.56 13.62 -1.75
C ARG A 11 40.37 12.83 -2.31
N PRO A 12 39.21 12.85 -1.64
CA PRO A 12 38.04 12.06 -2.08
C PRO A 12 37.57 12.41 -3.50
N ARG A 13 37.84 13.63 -3.98
CA ARG A 13 37.58 14.04 -5.37
C ARG A 13 38.25 13.14 -6.41
N ARG A 14 39.33 12.41 -6.07
CA ARG A 14 40.01 11.49 -7.00
C ARG A 14 39.03 10.42 -7.53
N LEU A 15 38.17 9.86 -6.68
CA LEU A 15 37.17 8.86 -7.07
C LEU A 15 35.91 9.46 -7.71
N ARG A 16 35.77 10.79 -7.72
CA ARG A 16 34.63 11.50 -8.31
C ARG A 16 34.99 12.24 -9.60
N ARG A 17 36.19 12.02 -10.14
CA ARG A 17 36.72 12.84 -11.24
C ARG A 17 36.05 12.56 -12.58
N THR A 18 35.70 11.31 -12.85
CA THR A 18 35.12 10.87 -14.13
C THR A 18 33.88 10.04 -13.89
N ASP A 19 33.02 9.94 -14.90
CA ASP A 19 31.84 9.06 -14.83
C ASP A 19 32.25 7.60 -14.57
N ALA A 20 33.27 7.11 -15.27
CA ALA A 20 33.81 5.75 -15.06
C ALA A 20 34.21 5.49 -13.59
N LEU A 21 34.90 6.43 -12.94
CA LEU A 21 35.28 6.30 -11.53
C LEU A 21 34.06 6.36 -10.61
N ARG A 22 33.09 7.24 -10.90
CA ARG A 22 31.85 7.34 -10.11
C ARG A 22 31.02 6.07 -10.21
N ARG A 23 30.94 5.45 -11.39
CA ARG A 23 30.26 4.16 -11.58
C ARG A 23 30.98 3.02 -10.85
N LEU A 24 32.31 3.00 -10.90
CA LEU A 24 33.12 1.97 -10.23
C LEU A 24 32.93 1.95 -8.71
N VAL A 25 32.75 3.11 -8.08
CA VAL A 25 32.64 3.23 -6.61
C VAL A 25 31.21 3.50 -6.13
N ARG A 26 30.21 3.39 -7.01
CA ARG A 26 28.81 3.62 -6.64
C ARG A 26 28.34 2.48 -5.72
N GLU A 27 27.83 2.85 -4.56
CA GLU A 27 27.40 1.90 -3.53
C GLU A 27 25.98 1.39 -3.74
N THR A 28 25.12 2.20 -4.36
CA THR A 28 23.69 1.90 -4.52
C THR A 28 23.26 2.13 -5.96
N CYS A 29 22.55 1.14 -6.51
CA CYS A 29 21.87 1.20 -7.79
C CYS A 29 20.42 0.77 -7.55
N LEU A 30 19.47 1.49 -8.14
CA LEU A 30 18.08 1.05 -8.16
C LEU A 30 17.86 0.15 -9.37
N HIS A 31 17.09 -0.90 -9.19
CA HIS A 31 16.62 -1.81 -10.21
C HIS A 31 15.09 -1.76 -10.28
N LYS A 32 14.52 -2.10 -11.43
CA LYS A 32 13.05 -2.12 -11.61
C LYS A 32 12.35 -3.04 -10.60
N ASP A 33 13.05 -4.08 -10.14
CA ASP A 33 12.53 -5.05 -9.17
C ASP A 33 12.40 -4.47 -7.74
N ASP A 34 12.97 -3.29 -7.48
CA ASP A 34 12.84 -2.59 -6.20
C ASP A 34 11.51 -1.83 -6.06
N PHE A 35 10.72 -1.73 -7.14
CA PHE A 35 9.51 -0.91 -7.18
C PHE A 35 8.23 -1.74 -7.00
N ILE A 36 7.32 -1.20 -6.18
CA ILE A 36 5.94 -1.63 -6.04
C ILE A 36 5.07 -0.41 -6.34
N ALA A 37 4.16 -0.52 -7.31
CA ALA A 37 3.29 0.58 -7.71
C ALA A 37 1.95 0.58 -6.95
N PRO A 38 1.57 1.68 -6.26
CA PRO A 38 0.24 1.85 -5.70
C PRO A 38 -0.81 2.01 -6.80
N VAL A 39 -1.92 1.28 -6.71
CA VAL A 39 -3.05 1.38 -7.65
C VAL A 39 -4.34 1.58 -6.86
N PHE A 40 -5.08 2.65 -7.20
CA PHE A 40 -6.34 3.00 -6.53
C PHE A 40 -7.52 2.52 -7.37
N ILE A 41 -8.36 1.66 -6.79
CA ILE A 41 -9.54 1.10 -7.46
C ILE A 41 -10.80 1.69 -6.85
N SER A 42 -11.63 2.35 -7.65
CA SER A 42 -12.90 2.92 -7.22
C SER A 42 -14.10 2.20 -7.83
N ALA A 43 -15.17 2.08 -7.04
CA ALA A 43 -16.41 1.50 -7.51
C ALA A 43 -17.05 2.34 -8.63
N GLY A 44 -17.72 1.65 -9.56
CA GLY A 44 -18.38 2.22 -10.74
C GLY A 44 -17.84 1.63 -12.03
N GLU A 45 -18.16 2.28 -13.14
CA GLU A 45 -17.84 1.80 -14.49
C GLU A 45 -17.27 2.95 -15.33
N ASN A 46 -16.32 2.63 -16.22
CA ASN A 46 -15.68 3.55 -17.15
C ASN A 46 -15.03 4.79 -16.48
N LYS A 47 -14.52 4.63 -15.25
CA LYS A 47 -13.89 5.72 -14.48
C LYS A 47 -12.37 5.71 -14.59
N LYS A 48 -11.84 6.88 -14.90
CA LYS A 48 -10.43 7.29 -14.72
C LYS A 48 -10.45 8.67 -14.10
N HIS A 49 -10.43 8.74 -12.78
CA HIS A 49 -10.60 9.98 -12.03
C HIS A 49 -9.25 10.48 -11.51
N SER A 50 -8.83 11.67 -11.93
CA SER A 50 -7.54 12.22 -11.50
C SER A 50 -7.59 12.70 -10.06
N ILE A 51 -6.55 12.37 -9.28
CA ILE A 51 -6.41 12.84 -7.90
C ILE A 51 -5.69 14.20 -7.93
N SER A 52 -6.39 15.26 -7.56
CA SER A 52 -5.87 16.64 -7.68
C SER A 52 -4.61 16.90 -6.85
N SER A 53 -4.51 16.29 -5.67
CA SER A 53 -3.34 16.38 -4.78
C SER A 53 -2.19 15.46 -5.18
N MET A 54 -2.39 14.58 -6.18
CA MET A 54 -1.37 13.66 -6.72
C MET A 54 -1.36 13.71 -8.26
N PRO A 55 -0.77 14.77 -8.87
CA PRO A 55 -0.76 14.92 -10.33
C PRO A 55 -0.17 13.70 -11.04
N GLY A 56 -0.89 13.18 -12.03
CA GLY A 56 -0.51 11.98 -12.78
C GLY A 56 -0.99 10.66 -12.15
N VAL A 57 -1.70 10.71 -11.02
CA VAL A 57 -2.26 9.53 -10.35
C VAL A 57 -3.79 9.55 -10.45
N TYR A 58 -4.37 8.36 -10.61
CA TYR A 58 -5.79 8.19 -10.89
C TYR A 58 -6.43 7.14 -9.99
N GLN A 59 -7.72 7.30 -9.73
CA GLN A 59 -8.61 6.23 -9.30
C GLN A 59 -9.22 5.58 -10.53
N TRP A 60 -9.18 4.26 -10.60
CA TRP A 60 -9.61 3.47 -11.74
C TRP A 60 -10.83 2.64 -11.39
N SER A 61 -11.85 2.58 -12.24
CA SER A 61 -12.83 1.51 -12.12
C SER A 61 -12.22 0.17 -12.55
N ILE A 62 -12.78 -0.93 -12.05
CA ILE A 62 -12.27 -2.28 -12.32
C ILE A 62 -12.20 -2.55 -13.84
N ASP A 63 -13.17 -2.06 -14.62
CA ASP A 63 -13.18 -2.22 -16.08
C ASP A 63 -12.04 -1.48 -16.80
N ARG A 64 -11.45 -0.45 -16.18
CA ARG A 64 -10.39 0.38 -16.79
C ARG A 64 -9.00 0.21 -16.20
N VAL A 65 -8.86 -0.44 -15.05
CA VAL A 65 -7.57 -0.59 -14.36
C VAL A 65 -6.46 -1.18 -15.24
N GLN A 66 -6.81 -2.00 -16.23
CA GLN A 66 -5.89 -2.55 -17.23
C GLN A 66 -5.03 -1.48 -17.92
N GLU A 67 -5.56 -0.26 -18.12
CA GLU A 67 -4.78 0.84 -18.70
C GLU A 67 -3.55 1.19 -17.84
N GLU A 68 -3.70 1.19 -16.51
CA GLU A 68 -2.58 1.43 -15.58
C GLU A 68 -1.62 0.24 -15.56
N ILE A 69 -2.16 -0.98 -15.51
CA ILE A 69 -1.35 -2.19 -15.43
C ILE A 69 -0.48 -2.37 -16.68
N ASP A 70 -1.03 -2.12 -17.87
CA ASP A 70 -0.30 -2.22 -19.12
C ASP A 70 0.85 -1.20 -19.18
N GLU A 71 0.64 0.03 -18.69
CA GLU A 71 1.69 1.06 -18.60
C GLU A 71 2.82 0.65 -17.64
N LEU A 72 2.48 0.09 -16.47
CA LEU A 72 3.45 -0.41 -15.49
C LEU A 72 4.28 -1.57 -16.05
N LEU A 73 3.62 -2.53 -16.69
CA LEU A 73 4.30 -3.69 -17.29
C LEU A 73 5.21 -3.28 -18.45
N ALA A 74 4.81 -2.29 -19.25
CA ALA A 74 5.63 -1.78 -20.36
C ALA A 74 6.99 -1.20 -19.89
N VAL A 75 7.06 -0.67 -18.67
CA VAL A 75 8.32 -0.20 -18.05
C VAL A 75 8.98 -1.26 -17.15
N GLY A 76 8.39 -2.44 -17.06
CA GLY A 76 8.92 -3.59 -16.34
C GLY A 76 8.63 -3.60 -14.84
N ILE A 77 7.57 -2.90 -14.40
CA ILE A 77 7.06 -2.96 -13.02
C ILE A 77 5.90 -3.96 -12.99
N ASP A 78 6.08 -5.06 -12.30
CA ASP A 78 5.16 -6.22 -12.22
C ASP A 78 4.67 -6.48 -10.79
N LYS A 79 4.94 -5.55 -9.87
CA LYS A 79 4.51 -5.59 -8.46
C LYS A 79 3.62 -4.40 -8.16
N ILE A 80 2.42 -4.64 -7.69
CA ILE A 80 1.46 -3.60 -7.33
C ILE A 80 0.92 -3.77 -5.91
N ILE A 81 0.47 -2.68 -5.31
CA ILE A 81 -0.34 -2.69 -4.09
C ILE A 81 -1.69 -2.01 -4.35
N LEU A 82 -2.77 -2.73 -4.05
CA LEU A 82 -4.13 -2.26 -4.28
C LEU A 82 -4.69 -1.50 -3.07
N PHE A 83 -5.33 -0.37 -3.36
CA PHE A 83 -6.15 0.40 -2.42
C PHE A 83 -7.58 0.53 -2.97
N GLY A 84 -8.56 0.10 -2.19
CA GLY A 84 -9.96 0.07 -2.62
C GLY A 84 -10.76 1.28 -2.14
N ILE A 85 -11.63 1.82 -3.00
CA ILE A 85 -12.62 2.84 -2.67
C ILE A 85 -14.01 2.24 -2.97
N PRO A 86 -14.73 1.74 -1.96
CA PRO A 86 -16.01 1.07 -2.16
C PRO A 86 -17.11 2.05 -2.56
N SER A 87 -18.25 1.54 -3.03
CA SER A 87 -19.43 2.36 -3.36
C SER A 87 -20.14 2.91 -2.13
N ALA A 88 -20.00 2.22 -0.99
CA ALA A 88 -20.55 2.61 0.30
C ALA A 88 -19.56 2.27 1.42
N LYS A 89 -19.57 3.11 2.46
CA LYS A 89 -18.80 2.93 3.69
C LYS A 89 -19.77 2.70 4.85
N ASP A 90 -19.37 1.91 5.83
CA ASP A 90 -20.15 1.67 7.05
C ASP A 90 -19.24 1.58 8.27
N SER A 91 -19.80 1.70 9.48
CA SER A 91 -19.05 1.67 10.74
C SER A 91 -18.15 0.43 10.99
N THR A 92 -18.34 -0.65 10.24
CA THR A 92 -17.56 -1.89 10.35
C THR A 92 -16.64 -2.15 9.16
N GLY A 93 -16.73 -1.32 8.12
CA GLY A 93 -16.03 -1.49 6.85
C GLY A 93 -16.35 -2.81 6.15
N SER A 94 -17.63 -3.21 6.08
CA SER A 94 -18.02 -4.56 5.65
C SER A 94 -17.62 -4.94 4.22
N ASP A 95 -17.42 -3.97 3.34
CA ASP A 95 -16.92 -4.21 1.98
C ASP A 95 -15.52 -4.84 1.99
N SER A 96 -14.68 -4.50 2.97
CA SER A 96 -13.26 -4.90 3.01
C SER A 96 -13.06 -6.42 3.10
N TYR A 97 -14.02 -7.13 3.69
CA TYR A 97 -14.01 -8.59 3.83
C TYR A 97 -15.19 -9.27 3.11
N SER A 98 -15.89 -8.55 2.23
CA SER A 98 -16.95 -9.10 1.40
C SER A 98 -16.36 -9.93 0.26
N PRO A 99 -16.88 -11.14 -0.04
CA PRO A 99 -16.47 -11.88 -1.24
C PRO A 99 -16.69 -11.12 -2.55
N ASN A 100 -17.61 -10.15 -2.53
CA ASN A 100 -17.91 -9.24 -3.63
C ASN A 100 -17.41 -7.81 -3.35
N GLY A 101 -16.47 -7.62 -2.44
CA GLY A 101 -15.87 -6.32 -2.15
C GLY A 101 -15.04 -5.79 -3.32
N ILE A 102 -14.70 -4.50 -3.28
CA ILE A 102 -13.99 -3.84 -4.39
C ILE A 102 -12.63 -4.49 -4.67
N ILE A 103 -11.91 -4.91 -3.62
CA ILE A 103 -10.58 -5.54 -3.75
C ILE A 103 -10.71 -6.97 -4.28
N GLN A 104 -11.66 -7.75 -3.79
CA GLN A 104 -11.87 -9.14 -4.17
C GLN A 104 -12.25 -9.23 -5.65
N GLN A 105 -13.16 -8.38 -6.13
CA GLN A 105 -13.50 -8.27 -7.55
C GLN A 105 -12.30 -7.85 -8.41
N SER A 106 -11.49 -6.91 -7.91
CA SER A 106 -10.27 -6.45 -8.61
C SER A 106 -9.24 -7.55 -8.74
N LEU A 107 -8.98 -8.29 -7.66
CA LEU A 107 -8.06 -9.42 -7.63
C LEU A 107 -8.47 -10.51 -8.62
N GLN A 108 -9.75 -10.89 -8.62
CA GLN A 108 -10.27 -11.90 -9.54
C GLN A 108 -10.06 -11.51 -11.00
N LYS A 109 -10.38 -10.26 -11.38
CA LYS A 109 -10.12 -9.76 -12.74
C LYS A 109 -8.63 -9.75 -13.05
N LEU A 110 -7.82 -9.12 -12.20
CA LEU A 110 -6.39 -8.94 -12.46
C LEU A 110 -5.63 -10.26 -12.52
N LYS A 111 -5.97 -11.24 -11.68
CA LYS A 111 -5.36 -12.57 -11.74
C LYS A 111 -5.78 -13.38 -12.96
N GLN A 112 -6.97 -13.14 -13.51
CA GLN A 112 -7.40 -13.76 -14.77
C GLN A 112 -6.67 -13.16 -15.98
N GLU A 113 -6.43 -11.85 -15.99
CA GLU A 113 -5.84 -11.14 -17.12
C GLU A 113 -4.31 -11.08 -17.08
N TYR A 114 -3.73 -11.07 -15.87
CA TYR A 114 -2.30 -10.86 -15.61
C TYR A 114 -1.78 -11.89 -14.60
N SER A 115 -1.64 -13.15 -15.03
CA SER A 115 -1.25 -14.26 -14.15
C SER A 115 0.08 -14.04 -13.41
N ASP A 116 1.00 -13.32 -14.05
CA ASP A 116 2.36 -13.10 -13.54
C ASP A 116 2.49 -11.81 -12.71
N LEU A 117 1.41 -11.01 -12.60
CA LEU A 117 1.40 -9.80 -11.78
C LEU A 117 1.38 -10.17 -10.29
N PHE A 118 2.33 -9.62 -9.54
CA PHE A 118 2.41 -9.80 -8.10
C PHE A 118 1.57 -8.72 -7.40
N ILE A 119 0.47 -9.15 -6.79
CA ILE A 119 -0.55 -8.27 -6.23
C ILE A 119 -0.51 -8.33 -4.70
N ILE A 120 -0.13 -7.19 -4.12
CA ILE A 120 -0.19 -6.93 -2.69
C ILE A 120 -1.52 -6.24 -2.40
N THR A 121 -2.16 -6.58 -1.28
CA THR A 121 -3.35 -5.86 -0.81
C THR A 121 -3.08 -5.16 0.51
N ASP A 122 -3.56 -3.92 0.64
CA ASP A 122 -3.60 -3.26 1.94
C ASP A 122 -4.65 -3.94 2.85
N VAL A 123 -4.31 -4.11 4.12
CA VAL A 123 -5.22 -4.63 5.15
C VAL A 123 -5.40 -3.56 6.23
N CYS A 124 -6.45 -2.77 6.05
CA CYS A 124 -6.86 -1.65 6.88
C CYS A 124 -8.35 -1.36 6.67
N PHE A 125 -8.98 -0.65 7.61
CA PHE A 125 -10.39 -0.28 7.55
C PHE A 125 -10.65 1.18 7.16
N CYS A 126 -9.62 2.02 7.02
CA CYS A 126 -9.85 3.46 6.90
C CYS A 126 -10.51 3.88 5.58
N GLU A 127 -10.34 3.08 4.54
CA GLU A 127 -10.95 3.22 3.23
C GLU A 127 -12.43 2.83 3.23
N TYR A 128 -12.81 1.94 4.15
CA TYR A 128 -14.10 1.25 4.16
C TYR A 128 -15.06 1.75 5.26
N THR A 129 -14.51 2.45 6.26
CA THR A 129 -15.30 2.97 7.38
C THR A 129 -15.83 4.38 7.12
N ASP A 130 -17.05 4.65 7.57
CA ASP A 130 -17.67 5.97 7.46
C ASP A 130 -16.99 7.04 8.34
N HIS A 131 -16.27 6.60 9.38
CA HIS A 131 -15.49 7.44 10.28
C HIS A 131 -14.01 7.62 9.87
N GLY A 132 -13.50 6.86 8.89
CA GLY A 132 -12.14 7.02 8.35
C GLY A 132 -11.00 6.58 9.29
N HIS A 133 -11.30 5.74 10.28
CA HIS A 133 -10.29 5.17 11.20
C HIS A 133 -9.91 3.74 10.78
N CYS A 134 -8.80 3.26 11.32
CA CYS A 134 -8.19 1.99 10.91
C CYS A 134 -8.82 0.73 11.54
N GLY A 135 -9.92 0.88 12.29
CA GLY A 135 -10.56 -0.22 13.01
C GLY A 135 -11.90 0.15 13.64
N VAL A 136 -12.44 -0.76 14.45
CA VAL A 136 -13.73 -0.65 15.13
C VAL A 136 -13.70 0.46 16.18
N ILE A 137 -14.71 1.31 16.23
CA ILE A 137 -14.80 2.39 17.24
C ILE A 137 -15.51 1.90 18.51
N HIS A 138 -14.89 2.17 19.66
CA HIS A 138 -15.48 2.06 20.99
C HIS A 138 -15.09 3.29 21.81
N ASP A 139 -16.05 3.94 22.49
CA ASP A 139 -15.80 5.13 23.32
C ASP A 139 -15.00 6.25 22.63
N ASN A 140 -15.24 6.47 21.33
CA ASN A 140 -14.53 7.43 20.46
C ASN A 140 -13.03 7.16 20.28
N ASP A 141 -12.57 5.91 20.44
CA ASP A 141 -11.24 5.48 20.05
C ASP A 141 -11.30 4.16 19.27
N VAL A 142 -10.20 3.80 18.60
CA VAL A 142 -10.10 2.53 17.89
C VAL A 142 -9.87 1.41 18.91
N ASN A 143 -10.79 0.45 18.94
CA ASN A 143 -10.65 -0.73 19.77
C ASN A 143 -9.72 -1.76 19.10
N ASN A 144 -8.57 -2.01 19.73
CA ASN A 144 -7.55 -2.92 19.21
C ASN A 144 -8.10 -4.32 18.91
N ASP A 145 -8.58 -5.03 19.93
CA ASP A 145 -8.89 -6.45 19.85
C ASP A 145 -10.09 -6.74 18.94
N SER A 146 -11.13 -5.88 18.99
CA SER A 146 -12.27 -5.99 18.08
C SER A 146 -11.88 -5.78 16.63
N THR A 147 -10.81 -5.01 16.38
CA THR A 147 -10.26 -4.79 15.04
C THR A 147 -9.45 -5.99 14.56
N LEU A 148 -8.69 -6.64 15.44
CA LEU A 148 -7.83 -7.78 15.09
C LEU A 148 -8.60 -8.88 14.35
N SER A 149 -9.71 -9.36 14.92
CA SER A 149 -10.50 -10.42 14.30
C SER A 149 -11.07 -10.04 12.93
N LEU A 150 -11.33 -8.74 12.68
CA LEU A 150 -11.77 -8.27 11.37
C LEU A 150 -10.60 -8.16 10.37
N LEU A 151 -9.41 -7.76 10.81
CA LEU A 151 -8.20 -7.76 9.98
C LEU A 151 -7.86 -9.18 9.50
N GLY A 152 -8.01 -10.19 10.36
CA GLY A 152 -7.86 -11.60 9.99
C GLY A 152 -8.83 -12.03 8.89
N LYS A 153 -10.12 -11.65 9.00
CA LYS A 153 -11.14 -11.92 7.97
C LYS A 153 -10.85 -11.20 6.66
N GLN A 154 -10.46 -9.93 6.73
CA GLN A 154 -10.08 -9.13 5.56
C GLN A 154 -8.92 -9.79 4.81
N ALA A 155 -7.82 -10.08 5.51
CA ALA A 155 -6.65 -10.73 4.92
C ALA A 155 -7.00 -12.08 4.29
N LEU A 156 -7.80 -12.92 4.97
CA LEU A 156 -8.24 -14.20 4.43
C LEU A 156 -9.05 -14.02 3.14
N SER A 157 -10.00 -13.08 3.11
CA SER A 157 -10.81 -12.82 1.92
C SER A 157 -9.98 -12.33 0.72
N HIS A 158 -8.91 -11.58 0.97
CA HIS A 158 -8.00 -11.12 -0.08
C HIS A 158 -7.20 -12.28 -0.69
N VAL A 159 -6.69 -13.20 0.13
CA VAL A 159 -5.91 -14.35 -0.39
C VAL A 159 -6.81 -15.36 -1.07
N GLU A 160 -8.04 -15.57 -0.59
CA GLU A 160 -9.04 -16.41 -1.26
C GLU A 160 -9.40 -15.86 -2.65
N ALA A 161 -9.37 -14.54 -2.83
CA ALA A 161 -9.57 -13.88 -4.12
C ALA A 161 -8.30 -13.83 -4.99
N GLY A 162 -7.14 -14.26 -4.49
CA GLY A 162 -5.91 -14.42 -5.25
C GLY A 162 -4.80 -13.41 -4.97
N ALA A 163 -4.81 -12.70 -3.83
CA ALA A 163 -3.68 -11.85 -3.44
C ALA A 163 -2.42 -12.69 -3.18
N ASP A 164 -1.25 -12.22 -3.66
CA ASP A 164 0.04 -12.90 -3.45
C ASP A 164 0.68 -12.54 -2.11
N MET A 165 0.23 -11.43 -1.52
CA MET A 165 0.74 -10.90 -0.26
C MET A 165 -0.29 -9.96 0.37
N VAL A 166 -0.33 -9.92 1.69
CA VAL A 166 -1.13 -8.95 2.44
C VAL A 166 -0.21 -7.97 3.19
N ALA A 167 -0.60 -6.71 3.24
CA ALA A 167 0.18 -5.64 3.84
C ALA A 167 -0.65 -4.91 4.91
N PRO A 168 -0.65 -5.39 6.17
CA PRO A 168 -1.43 -4.76 7.22
C PRO A 168 -0.84 -3.41 7.61
N SER A 169 -1.68 -2.39 7.54
CA SER A 169 -1.28 -0.98 7.74
C SER A 169 -2.08 -0.27 8.83
N GLY A 170 -2.95 -1.00 9.53
CA GLY A 170 -3.83 -0.49 10.59
C GLY A 170 -3.12 -0.09 11.89
N MET A 171 -1.89 -0.56 12.14
CA MET A 171 -1.10 -0.30 13.36
C MET A 171 -1.76 -0.77 14.66
N MET A 172 -2.48 -1.91 14.60
CA MET A 172 -3.03 -2.55 15.79
C MET A 172 -1.99 -3.47 16.43
N ASP A 173 -1.93 -3.49 17.76
CA ASP A 173 -1.08 -4.37 18.53
C ASP A 173 -1.48 -5.83 18.27
N GLY A 174 -0.53 -6.66 17.85
CA GLY A 174 -0.77 -8.07 17.55
C GLY A 174 -1.36 -8.37 16.17
N MET A 175 -1.57 -7.36 15.30
CA MET A 175 -2.21 -7.55 13.98
C MET A 175 -1.56 -8.62 13.12
N VAL A 176 -0.22 -8.70 13.14
CA VAL A 176 0.52 -9.68 12.34
C VAL A 176 0.26 -11.10 12.82
N GLY A 177 0.16 -11.30 14.14
CA GLY A 177 -0.11 -12.61 14.73
C GLY A 177 -1.52 -13.09 14.42
N GLU A 178 -2.51 -12.21 14.54
CA GLU A 178 -3.91 -12.55 14.22
C GLU A 178 -4.08 -12.85 12.73
N ILE A 179 -3.50 -12.03 11.85
CA ILE A 179 -3.55 -12.27 10.40
C ILE A 179 -2.85 -13.57 10.04
N ARG A 180 -1.66 -13.84 10.62
CA ARG A 180 -0.95 -15.11 10.41
C ARG A 180 -1.81 -16.29 10.82
N LEU A 181 -2.42 -16.26 12.01
CA LEU A 181 -3.30 -17.32 12.48
C LEU A 181 -4.49 -17.56 11.53
N ALA A 182 -5.13 -16.48 11.05
CA ALA A 182 -6.23 -16.57 10.11
C ALA A 182 -5.82 -17.20 8.77
N LEU A 183 -4.68 -16.78 8.21
CA LEU A 183 -4.15 -17.32 6.95
C LEU A 183 -3.76 -18.80 7.10
N ASP A 184 -3.05 -19.16 8.16
CA ASP A 184 -2.64 -20.56 8.42
C ASP A 184 -3.86 -21.46 8.61
N THR A 185 -4.87 -21.00 9.37
CA THR A 185 -6.13 -21.73 9.56
C THR A 185 -6.90 -21.89 8.25
N GLY A 186 -6.80 -20.93 7.33
CA GLY A 186 -7.36 -20.99 5.98
C GLY A 186 -6.55 -21.83 4.99
N GLY A 187 -5.41 -22.40 5.39
CA GLY A 187 -4.54 -23.18 4.49
C GLY A 187 -3.57 -22.34 3.64
N PHE A 188 -3.41 -21.06 3.96
CA PHE A 188 -2.59 -20.08 3.24
C PHE A 188 -1.24 -19.80 3.94
N GLU A 189 -0.62 -20.84 4.52
CA GLU A 189 0.64 -20.74 5.27
C GLU A 189 1.78 -20.06 4.49
N HIS A 190 1.80 -20.27 3.17
CA HIS A 190 2.80 -19.77 2.25
C HIS A 190 2.65 -18.28 1.90
N ILE A 191 1.51 -17.65 2.21
CA ILE A 191 1.28 -16.25 1.86
C ILE A 191 2.11 -15.34 2.78
N PRO A 192 2.97 -14.46 2.24
CA PRO A 192 3.74 -13.52 3.03
C PRO A 192 2.91 -12.34 3.56
N ILE A 193 3.38 -11.76 4.67
CA ILE A 193 2.80 -10.58 5.30
C ILE A 193 3.84 -9.45 5.27
N MET A 194 3.56 -8.37 4.55
CA MET A 194 4.36 -7.15 4.56
C MET A 194 3.83 -6.19 5.61
N SER A 195 4.23 -6.40 6.87
CA SER A 195 3.77 -5.55 7.97
C SER A 195 4.30 -4.12 7.83
N TYR A 196 3.42 -3.14 7.95
CA TYR A 196 3.81 -1.77 8.31
C TYR A 196 4.21 -1.75 9.79
N ALA A 197 5.37 -2.32 10.11
CA ALA A 197 5.84 -2.47 11.49
C ALA A 197 6.09 -1.11 12.18
N VAL A 198 6.44 -0.10 11.38
CA VAL A 198 6.74 1.27 11.84
C VAL A 198 6.00 2.23 10.91
N LYS A 199 4.83 2.72 11.34
CA LYS A 199 4.04 3.73 10.63
C LYS A 199 3.73 4.88 11.59
N TYR A 200 4.24 6.06 11.24
CA TYR A 200 4.16 7.27 12.06
C TYR A 200 2.85 8.03 11.83
N ALA A 201 2.43 8.82 12.82
CA ALA A 201 1.33 9.77 12.73
C ALA A 201 1.75 11.01 11.93
N SER A 202 1.88 10.84 10.61
CA SER A 202 2.54 11.83 9.74
C SER A 202 1.56 12.78 9.02
N ALA A 203 1.99 14.04 8.87
CA ALA A 203 1.33 15.03 8.01
C ALA A 203 1.52 14.77 6.50
N PHE A 204 2.41 13.84 6.12
CA PHE A 204 2.69 13.53 4.72
C PHE A 204 1.56 12.73 4.04
N TYR A 205 0.57 12.24 4.79
CA TYR A 205 -0.51 11.40 4.25
C TYR A 205 -1.69 12.17 3.64
N GLY A 206 -1.67 13.51 3.64
CA GLY A 206 -2.76 14.33 3.10
C GLY A 206 -3.22 13.89 1.70
N PRO A 207 -2.33 13.87 0.69
CA PRO A 207 -2.71 13.48 -0.67
C PRO A 207 -3.27 12.05 -0.79
N PHE A 208 -2.74 11.12 0.01
CA PHE A 208 -3.27 9.75 0.05
C PHE A 208 -4.69 9.71 0.63
N ARG A 209 -4.98 10.48 1.69
CA ARG A 209 -6.32 10.53 2.28
C ARG A 209 -7.35 11.10 1.31
N ASP A 210 -6.95 12.04 0.45
CA ASP A 210 -7.78 12.50 -0.66
C ASP A 210 -8.02 11.38 -1.69
N ALA A 211 -6.98 10.61 -2.01
CA ALA A 211 -7.03 9.53 -2.99
C ALA A 211 -7.97 8.38 -2.60
N VAL A 212 -8.11 8.07 -1.30
CA VAL A 212 -8.97 6.97 -0.80
C VAL A 212 -10.17 7.45 0.02
N GLU A 213 -10.41 8.76 0.05
CA GLU A 213 -11.53 9.39 0.77
C GLU A 213 -11.60 8.98 2.26
N SER A 214 -10.45 8.91 2.94
CA SER A 214 -10.30 8.27 4.26
C SER A 214 -9.93 9.24 5.41
N THR A 215 -10.19 10.53 5.23
CA THR A 215 -9.94 11.52 6.28
C THR A 215 -10.75 11.16 7.54
N PRO A 216 -10.10 11.03 8.73
CA PRO A 216 -10.81 10.76 9.98
C PRO A 216 -11.88 11.83 10.25
N GLN A 217 -13.09 11.39 10.58
CA GLN A 217 -14.20 12.30 10.90
C GLN A 217 -14.03 12.97 12.27
N PHE A 218 -13.20 12.41 13.14
CA PHE A 218 -12.86 12.98 14.44
C PHE A 218 -11.41 12.65 14.82
N GLY A 219 -10.89 13.40 15.80
CA GLY A 219 -9.59 13.15 16.41
C GLY A 219 -8.43 13.10 15.40
N ASP A 220 -7.47 12.23 15.70
CA ASP A 220 -6.36 11.89 14.84
C ASP A 220 -6.03 10.39 14.96
N ARG A 221 -4.88 9.95 14.43
CA ARG A 221 -4.46 8.54 14.47
C ARG A 221 -3.32 8.29 15.46
N LYS A 222 -3.03 9.23 16.38
CA LYS A 222 -1.87 9.15 17.30
C LYS A 222 -2.06 8.16 18.45
N SER A 223 -3.28 7.68 18.71
CA SER A 223 -3.50 6.63 19.72
C SER A 223 -2.92 5.27 19.31
N TYR A 224 -2.61 5.07 18.02
CA TYR A 224 -2.10 3.80 17.50
C TYR A 224 -0.97 3.93 16.46
N GLN A 225 -0.87 5.05 15.72
CA GLN A 225 0.31 5.35 14.91
C GLN A 225 1.44 5.91 15.78
N MET A 226 2.68 5.65 15.40
CA MET A 226 3.86 6.10 16.17
C MET A 226 4.00 7.62 16.17
N ASP A 227 4.56 8.18 17.25
CA ASP A 227 4.97 9.59 17.33
C ASP A 227 6.09 9.91 16.32
#